data_AF-A0A7K1Y6K8-F1
#
_entry.id   AF-A0A7K1Y6K8-F1
#
_cell.length_a   1.000
_cell.length_b   1.000
_cell.length_c   1.000
_cell.angle_alpha   90.00
_cell.angle_beta   90.00
_cell.angle_gamma   90.00
#
_symmetry.space_group_name_H-M   'P 1'
#
loop_
_entity.id
_entity.type
_entity.pdbx_description
1 polymer ?
#
loop_
_entity_poly.entity_id
_entity_poly.type
_entity_poly.pdbx_seq_one_letter_code
_entity_poly.pdbx_strand_id
1 'polypeptide(L)'
;MKYSIKIIFLLLLVNSTKITFGQNNITNETLICGTWKLKSYEEAGVKHLGSANQNESQMIFYADHKFKSIEPGNIENGAWNYNPTTKILTTTDNITKKVAIIKVSKLTSEECVLEFKDPDGILLKVHMIPK
;
A
#
# COMPACT_ATOMS: atom_id res chain seq x y z
N MET A 1 7.91 -23.30 -71.73
CA MET A 1 8.77 -22.43 -70.89
C MET A 1 7.90 -21.30 -70.34
N LYS A 2 7.49 -21.42 -69.07
CA LYS A 2 7.79 -20.51 -67.93
C LYS A 2 6.93 -19.22 -67.92
N TYR A 3 5.84 -19.18 -67.14
CA TYR A 3 5.72 -18.71 -65.73
C TYR A 3 5.88 -17.17 -65.61
N SER A 4 5.06 -16.34 -64.95
CA SER A 4 3.98 -16.54 -63.97
C SER A 4 3.23 -15.21 -63.77
N ILE A 5 1.90 -15.26 -63.60
CA ILE A 5 1.10 -14.15 -63.08
C ILE A 5 1.30 -14.10 -61.55
N LYS A 6 1.87 -13.01 -61.04
CA LYS A 6 1.96 -12.74 -59.60
C LYS A 6 0.73 -11.94 -59.15
N ILE A 7 -0.30 -12.65 -58.69
CA ILE A 7 -1.37 -12.03 -57.89
C ILE A 7 -0.84 -11.93 -56.46
N ILE A 8 -0.44 -10.73 -56.06
CA ILE A 8 -0.10 -10.40 -54.67
C ILE A 8 -1.44 -10.16 -53.96
N PHE A 9 -1.96 -11.19 -53.30
CA PHE A 9 -3.07 -11.08 -52.36
C PHE A 9 -2.51 -10.54 -51.05
N LEU A 10 -2.51 -9.22 -50.90
CA LEU A 10 -2.12 -8.55 -49.66
C LEU A 10 -3.28 -8.68 -48.65
N LEU A 11 -3.29 -9.79 -47.90
CA LEU A 11 -4.14 -9.97 -46.72
C LEU A 11 -3.65 -9.02 -45.61
N LEU A 12 -4.28 -7.84 -45.54
CA LEU A 12 -4.24 -6.98 -44.35
C LEU A 12 -4.99 -7.70 -43.22
N LEU A 13 -4.24 -8.45 -42.42
CA LEU A 13 -4.68 -8.90 -41.10
C LEU A 13 -4.86 -7.66 -40.21
N VAL A 14 -6.08 -7.13 -40.21
CA VAL A 14 -6.52 -6.15 -39.23
C VAL A 14 -6.62 -6.90 -37.90
N ASN A 15 -5.50 -6.96 -37.18
CA ASN A 15 -5.50 -7.33 -35.78
C ASN A 15 -6.31 -6.26 -35.05
N SER A 16 -7.59 -6.56 -34.80
CA SER A 16 -8.39 -5.82 -33.85
C SER A 16 -7.73 -6.00 -32.48
N THR A 17 -6.88 -5.04 -32.11
CA THR A 17 -6.42 -4.89 -30.73
C THR A 17 -7.67 -4.72 -29.89
N LYS A 18 -8.08 -5.77 -29.20
CA LYS A 18 -9.07 -5.66 -28.13
C LYS A 18 -8.45 -4.77 -27.09
N ILE A 19 -8.82 -3.49 -27.10
CA ILE A 19 -8.53 -2.57 -26.00
C ILE A 19 -9.43 -3.04 -24.87
N THR A 20 -8.91 -3.98 -24.08
CA THR A 20 -9.51 -4.35 -22.81
C THR A 20 -9.26 -3.18 -21.87
N PHE A 21 -10.25 -2.32 -21.70
CA PHE A 21 -10.28 -1.43 -20.55
C PHE A 21 -10.38 -2.32 -19.31
N GLY A 22 -9.24 -2.53 -18.64
CA GLY A 22 -9.23 -3.19 -17.35
C GLY A 22 -10.11 -2.40 -16.40
N GLN A 23 -11.20 -3.00 -15.94
CA GLN A 23 -11.83 -2.55 -14.71
C GLN A 23 -10.74 -2.59 -13.64
N ASN A 24 -10.37 -1.42 -13.10
CA ASN A 24 -9.54 -1.34 -11.92
C ASN A 24 -10.33 -1.95 -10.77
N ASN A 25 -10.29 -3.28 -10.67
CA ASN A 25 -10.77 -3.97 -9.49
C ASN A 25 -9.97 -3.41 -8.32
N ILE A 26 -10.65 -2.77 -7.37
CA ILE A 26 -10.04 -2.32 -6.13
C ILE A 26 -9.51 -3.57 -5.44
N THR A 27 -8.21 -3.80 -5.53
CA THR A 27 -7.54 -4.84 -4.76
C THR A 27 -7.29 -4.32 -3.35
N ASN A 28 -7.16 -5.23 -2.38
CA ASN A 28 -6.77 -4.84 -1.03
C ASN A 28 -5.42 -4.10 -0.98
N GLU A 29 -4.58 -4.31 -1.99
CA GLU A 29 -3.34 -3.58 -2.21
C GLU A 29 -3.58 -2.14 -2.68
N THR A 30 -4.57 -1.92 -3.56
CA THR A 30 -4.97 -0.54 -3.90
C THR A 30 -5.60 0.20 -2.72
N LEU A 31 -6.21 -0.52 -1.76
CA LEU A 31 -6.78 0.09 -0.55
C LEU A 31 -5.72 0.55 0.45
N ILE A 32 -4.59 -0.16 0.58
CA ILE A 32 -3.54 0.25 1.52
C ILE A 32 -2.72 1.43 0.97
N CYS A 33 -2.60 1.53 -0.36
CA CYS A 33 -1.95 2.65 -1.02
C CYS A 33 -2.67 3.98 -0.71
N GLY A 34 -1.91 4.99 -0.33
CA GLY A 34 -2.46 6.31 0.03
C GLY A 34 -1.69 6.97 1.16
N THR A 35 -2.20 8.13 1.59
CA THR A 35 -1.69 8.84 2.77
C THR A 35 -2.65 8.63 3.93
N TRP A 36 -2.14 8.11 5.03
CA TRP A 36 -2.86 7.79 6.24
C TRP A 36 -2.35 8.66 7.37
N LYS A 37 -3.24 9.47 7.94
CA LYS A 37 -2.95 10.37 9.05
C LYS A 37 -3.36 9.73 10.37
N LEU A 38 -2.52 9.85 11.40
CA LEU A 38 -2.84 9.41 12.75
C LEU A 38 -4.09 10.15 13.27
N LYS A 39 -5.07 9.40 13.76
CA LYS A 39 -6.25 9.92 14.46
C LYS A 39 -6.18 9.68 15.96
N SER A 40 -5.80 8.48 16.35
CA SER A 40 -5.65 8.07 17.75
C SER A 40 -4.81 6.80 17.83
N TYR A 41 -4.31 6.48 19.01
CA TYR A 41 -3.69 5.18 19.27
C TYR A 41 -4.25 4.56 20.56
N GLU A 42 -4.11 3.25 20.71
CA GLU A 42 -4.40 2.54 21.94
C GLU A 42 -3.13 1.86 22.44
N GLU A 43 -2.86 2.00 23.73
CA GLU A 43 -1.75 1.35 24.42
C GLU A 43 -2.33 0.56 25.60
N ALA A 44 -2.07 -0.75 25.63
CA ALA A 44 -2.67 -1.66 26.62
C ALA A 44 -4.21 -1.54 26.74
N GLY A 45 -4.89 -1.19 25.64
CA GLY A 45 -6.35 -1.00 25.57
C GLY A 45 -6.85 0.38 26.03
N VAL A 46 -5.96 1.27 26.48
CA VAL A 46 -6.29 2.66 26.80
C VAL A 46 -6.14 3.50 25.54
N LYS A 47 -7.20 4.23 25.17
CA LYS A 47 -7.19 5.08 23.97
C LYS A 47 -6.62 6.46 24.28
N HIS A 48 -5.67 6.89 23.45
CA HIS A 48 -5.03 8.18 23.49
C HIS A 48 -5.33 8.94 22.20
N LEU A 49 -5.67 10.22 22.34
CA LEU A 49 -5.65 11.15 21.21
C LEU A 49 -4.21 11.51 20.91
N GLY A 50 -3.86 11.65 19.63
CA GLY A 50 -2.56 12.20 19.26
C GLY A 50 -2.37 13.56 19.94
N SER A 51 -1.20 13.79 20.54
CA SER A 51 -0.83 15.13 20.99
C SER A 51 -0.86 16.11 19.80
N ALA A 52 -0.94 17.42 20.07
CA ALA A 52 -0.96 18.44 19.01
C ALA A 52 0.17 18.26 17.98
N ASN A 53 1.34 17.78 18.42
CA ASN A 53 2.48 17.48 17.55
C ASN A 53 2.34 16.15 16.80
N GLN A 54 1.77 15.11 17.43
CA GLN A 54 1.54 13.81 16.79
C GLN A 54 0.37 13.83 15.79
N ASN A 55 -0.46 14.88 15.81
CA ASN A 55 -1.52 15.06 14.82
C ASN A 55 -0.98 15.26 13.40
N GLU A 56 0.31 15.53 13.21
CA GLU A 56 0.92 15.58 11.87
C GLU A 56 1.50 14.24 11.43
N SER A 57 1.53 13.23 12.32
CA SER A 57 2.05 11.91 12.01
C SER A 57 1.25 11.26 10.88
N GLN A 58 1.96 10.76 9.87
CA GLN A 58 1.35 10.14 8.71
C GLN A 58 2.22 9.03 8.13
N MET A 59 1.56 8.01 7.58
CA MET A 59 2.18 6.97 6.77
C MET A 59 1.69 7.07 5.33
N ILE A 60 2.62 6.99 4.39
CA ILE A 60 2.34 7.02 2.96
C ILE A 60 2.79 5.69 2.38
N PHE A 61 1.86 4.94 1.76
CA PHE A 61 2.14 3.72 1.03
C PHE A 61 1.97 3.99 -0.46
N TYR A 62 3.06 3.90 -1.22
CA TYR A 62 3.08 4.12 -2.66
C TYR A 62 2.83 2.80 -3.40
N ALA A 63 2.17 2.88 -4.56
CA ALA A 63 1.87 1.72 -5.41
C ALA A 63 3.12 1.02 -5.97
N ASP A 64 4.29 1.65 -5.90
CA ASP A 64 5.59 1.05 -6.26
C ASP A 64 6.26 0.31 -5.08
N HIS A 65 5.47 -0.04 -4.05
CA HIS A 65 5.92 -0.71 -2.82
C HIS A 65 6.90 0.07 -1.96
N LYS A 66 7.00 1.39 -2.13
CA LYS A 66 7.73 2.26 -1.19
C LYS A 66 6.81 2.78 -0.10
N PHE A 67 7.33 2.99 1.10
CA PHE A 67 6.61 3.72 2.15
C PHE A 67 7.43 4.90 2.67
N LYS A 68 6.71 5.86 3.24
CA LYS A 68 7.27 6.96 4.01
C LYS A 68 6.48 7.14 5.31
N SER A 69 7.14 7.07 6.45
CA SER A 69 6.59 7.47 7.75
C SER A 69 7.11 8.86 8.09
N ILE A 70 6.21 9.73 8.55
CA ILE A 70 6.54 11.07 9.00
C ILE A 70 6.01 11.19 10.42
N GLU A 71 6.89 11.45 11.35
CA GLU A 71 6.60 11.70 12.76
C GLU A 71 7.33 12.98 13.19
N PRO A 72 6.95 13.62 14.31
CA PRO A 72 7.65 14.80 14.82
C PRO A 72 9.16 14.54 15.01
N GLY A 73 9.98 15.16 14.17
CA GLY A 73 11.44 15.03 14.22
C GLY A 73 12.02 13.76 13.60
N ASN A 74 11.20 12.87 13.02
CA ASN A 74 11.66 11.63 12.41
C ASN A 74 10.97 11.38 11.06
N ILE A 75 11.74 11.01 10.04
CA ILE A 75 11.22 10.58 8.74
C ILE A 75 11.89 9.28 8.37
N GLU A 76 11.08 8.24 8.20
CA GLU A 76 11.53 6.92 7.81
C GLU A 76 11.02 6.61 6.40
N ASN A 77 11.83 5.89 5.62
CA ASN A 77 11.46 5.49 4.27
C ASN A 77 11.89 4.05 4.05
N GLY A 78 11.14 3.31 3.26
CA GLY A 78 11.44 1.90 3.06
C GLY A 78 10.61 1.25 1.99
N ALA A 79 10.58 -0.08 2.03
CA ALA A 79 9.70 -0.90 1.22
C ALA A 79 8.55 -1.46 2.07
N TRP A 80 7.39 -1.69 1.45
CA TRP A 80 6.27 -2.37 2.10
C TRP A 80 5.68 -3.47 1.22
N ASN A 81 5.08 -4.46 1.88
CA ASN A 81 4.28 -5.50 1.25
C ASN A 81 3.08 -5.84 2.13
N TYR A 82 1.92 -6.09 1.52
CA TYR A 82 0.71 -6.46 2.24
C TYR A 82 0.15 -7.79 1.76
N ASN A 83 0.00 -8.74 2.68
CA ASN A 83 -0.69 -10.00 2.41
C ASN A 83 -2.15 -9.89 2.87
N PRO A 84 -3.13 -9.85 1.95
CA PRO A 84 -4.54 -9.70 2.31
C PRO A 84 -5.15 -10.95 2.96
N THR A 85 -4.57 -12.13 2.72
CA THR A 85 -5.03 -13.39 3.32
C THR A 85 -4.67 -13.46 4.80
N THR A 86 -3.45 -13.08 5.16
CA THR A 86 -2.98 -13.08 6.55
C THR A 86 -3.22 -11.74 7.26
N LYS A 87 -3.60 -10.70 6.50
CA LYS A 87 -3.72 -9.31 6.95
C LYS A 87 -2.44 -8.79 7.59
N ILE A 88 -1.29 -9.16 7.02
CA ILE A 88 0.03 -8.74 7.51
C ILE A 88 0.62 -7.73 6.54
N LEU A 89 0.88 -6.53 7.04
CA LEU A 89 1.73 -5.51 6.43
C LEU A 89 3.16 -5.72 6.94
N THR A 90 4.10 -5.89 6.03
CA THR A 90 5.53 -5.91 6.34
C THR A 90 6.14 -4.62 5.82
N THR A 91 6.87 -3.90 6.66
CA THR A 91 7.70 -2.76 6.23
C THR A 91 9.17 -3.08 6.47
N THR A 92 10.04 -2.54 5.62
CA THR A 92 11.49 -2.68 5.75
C THR A 92 12.13 -1.32 5.57
N ASP A 93 12.74 -0.81 6.64
CA ASP A 93 13.41 0.49 6.60
C ASP A 93 14.65 0.46 5.69
N ASN A 94 14.85 1.53 4.91
CA ASN A 94 15.92 1.58 3.91
C ASN A 94 17.31 1.70 4.54
N ILE A 95 17.43 2.30 5.73
CA ILE A 95 18.72 2.60 6.36
C ILE A 95 19.15 1.44 7.26
N THR A 96 18.33 1.14 8.25
CA THR A 96 18.58 0.13 9.29
C THR A 96 18.30 -1.29 8.82
N LYS A 97 17.56 -1.46 7.71
CA LYS A 97 17.07 -2.75 7.21
C LYS A 97 16.19 -3.50 8.22
N LYS A 98 15.71 -2.81 9.26
CA LYS A 98 14.79 -3.39 10.24
C LYS A 98 13.46 -3.70 9.55
N VAL A 99 12.93 -4.88 9.86
CA VAL A 99 11.65 -5.35 9.38
C VAL A 99 10.62 -5.18 10.50
N ALA A 100 9.50 -4.53 10.20
CA ALA A 100 8.34 -4.51 11.09
C ALA A 100 7.23 -5.39 10.51
N ILE A 101 6.64 -6.22 11.36
CA ILE A 101 5.51 -7.10 11.02
C ILE A 101 4.28 -6.53 11.73
N ILE A 102 3.34 -6.04 10.95
CA ILE A 102 2.21 -5.25 11.42
C ILE A 102 0.93 -5.95 10.97
N LYS A 103 0.01 -6.21 11.91
CA LYS A 103 -1.30 -6.74 11.57
C LYS A 103 -2.23 -5.59 11.19
N VAL A 104 -2.91 -5.72 10.06
CA VAL A 104 -3.94 -4.77 9.61
C VAL A 104 -5.29 -5.27 10.08
N SER A 105 -5.79 -4.76 11.20
CA SER A 105 -7.06 -5.24 11.78
C SER A 105 -8.29 -4.64 11.09
N LYS A 106 -8.15 -3.46 10.48
CA LYS A 106 -9.18 -2.84 9.63
C LYS A 106 -8.53 -2.09 8.47
N LEU A 107 -9.10 -2.23 7.28
CA LEU A 107 -8.70 -1.50 6.07
C LEU A 107 -9.93 -1.24 5.22
N THR A 108 -10.33 0.02 5.11
CA THR A 108 -11.41 0.51 4.24
C THR A 108 -10.95 1.80 3.56
N SER A 109 -11.76 2.40 2.68
CA SER A 109 -11.46 3.72 2.11
C SER A 109 -11.46 4.87 3.13
N GLU A 110 -11.91 4.63 4.36
CA GLU A 110 -12.11 5.65 5.40
C GLU A 110 -11.21 5.43 6.62
N GLU A 111 -10.69 4.23 6.81
CA GLU A 111 -9.98 3.86 8.03
C GLU A 111 -8.95 2.76 7.80
N CYS A 112 -7.77 2.93 8.40
CA CYS A 112 -6.74 1.92 8.50
C CYS A 112 -6.36 1.75 9.97
N VAL A 113 -6.47 0.53 10.49
CA VAL A 113 -6.08 0.19 11.86
C VAL A 113 -4.96 -0.83 11.83
N LEU A 114 -3.84 -0.45 12.44
CA LEU A 114 -2.62 -1.24 12.51
C LEU A 114 -2.39 -1.72 13.94
N GLU A 115 -2.03 -2.98 14.11
CA GLU A 115 -1.74 -3.60 15.40
C GLU A 115 -0.33 -4.19 15.38
N PHE A 116 0.49 -3.82 16.35
CA PHE A 116 1.83 -4.37 16.53
C PHE A 116 2.23 -4.32 18.01
N LYS A 117 3.26 -5.10 18.35
CA LYS A 117 3.88 -5.01 19.68
C LYS A 117 5.10 -4.11 19.60
N ASP A 118 5.23 -3.22 20.58
CA ASP A 118 6.46 -2.48 20.78
C ASP A 118 7.59 -3.40 21.30
N PRO A 119 8.83 -2.88 21.48
CA PRO A 119 9.93 -3.68 22.01
C PRO A 119 9.70 -4.28 23.41
N ASP A 120 8.84 -3.66 24.22
CA ASP A 120 8.47 -4.12 25.57
C ASP A 120 7.32 -5.16 25.53
N GLY A 121 6.80 -5.45 24.34
CA GLY A 121 5.74 -6.44 24.12
C GLY A 121 4.32 -5.89 24.32
N ILE A 122 4.18 -4.58 24.57
CA ILE A 122 2.90 -3.91 24.74
C ILE A 122 2.20 -3.85 23.39
N LEU A 123 0.93 -4.24 23.37
CA LEU A 123 0.11 -4.14 22.17
C LEU A 123 -0.27 -2.68 21.93
N LEU A 124 0.17 -2.17 20.78
CA LEU A 124 -0.24 -0.88 20.23
C LEU A 124 -1.26 -1.10 19.13
N LYS A 125 -2.32 -0.27 19.12
CA LYS A 125 -3.23 -0.14 17.98
C LYS A 125 -3.25 1.29 17.47
N VAL A 126 -2.89 1.49 16.22
CA VAL A 126 -2.84 2.80 15.58
C VAL A 126 -4.04 2.95 14.67
N HIS A 127 -4.90 3.94 14.94
CA HIS A 127 -6.08 4.25 14.15
C HIS A 127 -5.77 5.44 13.24
N MET A 128 -5.90 5.23 11.94
CA MET A 128 -5.59 6.22 10.92
C MET A 128 -6.77 6.47 9.99
N ILE A 129 -6.79 7.66 9.43
CA ILE A 129 -7.78 8.12 8.45
C ILE A 129 -7.07 8.62 7.19
N PRO A 130 -7.72 8.56 6.01
CA PRO A 130 -7.14 9.13 4.80
C PRO A 130 -6.90 10.65 4.95
N LYS A 131 -5.85 11.15 4.32
CA LYS A 131 -5.50 12.58 4.25
C LYS A 131 -5.79 13.16 2.87
#